data_AF-A0A828Z4L2-F1
#
_entry.id   AF-A0A828Z4L2-F1
#
_cell.length_a   1.000
_cell.length_b   1.000
_cell.length_c   1.000
_cell.angle_alpha   90.00
_cell.angle_beta   90.00
_cell.angle_gamma   90.00
#
_symmetry.space_group_name_H-M   'P 1'
#
loop_
_entity.id
_entity.type
_entity.pdbx_description
1 polymer ?
#
loop_
_entity_poly.entity_id
_entity_poly.type
_entity_poly.pdbx_seq_one_letter_code
_entity_poly.pdbx_strand_id
1 'polypeptide(L)'
;MTTSETSGAKKKNHEQANYLKEWQTIVDAKDLHKALIQHFSYLADNPRFKNLLEAILKKVVKASCNKEALEVTFSEYRMLCTPPLKQIPAE
;
A
#
# COMPACT_ATOMS: atom_id res chain seq x y z
N MET A 1 -3.27 -21.44 -40.40
CA MET A 1 -4.37 -20.61 -39.89
C MET A 1 -5.07 -21.45 -38.82
N THR A 2 -5.13 -21.14 -37.54
CA THR A 2 -4.92 -19.87 -36.81
C THR A 2 -4.61 -20.25 -35.36
N THR A 3 -3.60 -19.62 -34.76
CA THR A 3 -3.30 -19.66 -33.32
C THR A 3 -4.34 -18.86 -32.54
N SER A 4 -4.64 -19.23 -31.29
CA SER A 4 -5.35 -18.33 -30.36
C SER A 4 -4.80 -18.52 -28.95
N GLU A 5 -4.24 -17.43 -28.45
CA GLU A 5 -3.37 -17.31 -27.29
C GLU A 5 -4.13 -17.08 -25.97
N THR A 6 -3.65 -17.75 -24.93
CA THR A 6 -3.23 -17.20 -23.62
C THR A 6 -4.06 -16.05 -23.00
N SER A 7 -4.99 -16.40 -22.11
CA SER A 7 -5.60 -15.46 -21.13
C SER A 7 -5.33 -15.96 -19.71
N GLY A 8 -4.32 -15.41 -19.04
CA GLY A 8 -4.01 -15.75 -17.65
C GLY A 8 -2.79 -15.02 -17.06
N ALA A 9 -1.82 -14.65 -17.90
CA ALA A 9 -0.57 -14.01 -17.46
C ALA A 9 -0.66 -12.48 -17.27
N LYS A 10 -1.64 -11.80 -17.89
CA LYS A 10 -1.68 -10.31 -17.92
C LYS A 10 -2.13 -9.65 -16.62
N LYS A 11 -3.01 -10.26 -15.81
CA LYS A 11 -3.53 -9.63 -14.58
C LYS A 11 -2.51 -9.55 -13.44
N LYS A 12 -1.69 -10.61 -13.25
CA LYS A 12 -0.71 -10.69 -12.14
C LYS A 12 0.34 -9.58 -12.19
N ASN A 13 0.85 -9.25 -13.39
CA ASN A 13 1.86 -8.21 -13.57
C ASN A 13 1.29 -6.80 -13.36
N HIS A 14 0.02 -6.58 -13.71
CA HIS A 14 -0.60 -5.26 -13.63
C HIS A 14 -0.90 -4.86 -12.17
N GLU A 15 -1.49 -5.77 -11.38
CA GLU A 15 -1.78 -5.51 -9.96
C GLU A 15 -0.49 -5.35 -9.15
N GLN A 16 0.54 -6.15 -9.45
CA GLN A 16 1.85 -6.03 -8.81
C GLN A 16 2.56 -4.71 -9.15
N ALA A 17 2.50 -4.30 -10.40
CA ALA A 17 3.04 -3.01 -10.81
C ALA A 17 2.29 -1.83 -10.18
N ASN A 18 1.02 -2.00 -9.80
CA ASN A 18 0.20 -0.92 -9.25
C ASN A 18 0.56 -0.63 -7.79
N TYR A 19 0.52 -1.63 -6.90
CA TYR A 19 0.81 -1.41 -5.48
C TYR A 19 2.25 -0.94 -5.24
N LEU A 20 3.22 -1.47 -5.99
CA LEU A 20 4.64 -1.12 -5.79
C LEU A 20 4.90 0.33 -6.18
N LYS A 21 4.25 0.83 -7.25
CA LYS A 21 4.34 2.24 -7.64
C LYS A 21 3.69 3.15 -6.61
N GLU A 22 2.55 2.76 -6.06
CA GLU A 22 1.89 3.50 -4.98
C GLU A 22 2.79 3.59 -3.74
N TRP A 23 3.41 2.48 -3.34
CA TRP A 23 4.36 2.47 -2.21
C TRP A 23 5.60 3.31 -2.48
N GLN A 24 6.16 3.23 -3.69
CA GLN A 24 7.30 4.05 -4.08
C GLN A 24 6.95 5.55 -4.05
N THR A 25 5.74 5.92 -4.47
CA THR A 25 5.23 7.29 -4.39
C THR A 25 5.15 7.80 -2.95
N ILE A 26 4.83 6.93 -1.98
CA ILE A 26 4.82 7.28 -0.56
C ILE A 26 6.25 7.50 -0.05
N VAL A 27 7.18 6.59 -0.38
CA VAL A 27 8.58 6.65 0.06
C VAL A 27 9.29 7.89 -0.49
N ASP A 28 9.01 8.25 -1.75
CA ASP A 28 9.63 9.40 -2.42
C ASP A 28 8.90 10.72 -2.12
N ALA A 29 7.84 10.69 -1.30
CA ALA A 29 7.07 11.88 -0.99
C ALA A 29 7.89 12.90 -0.20
N LYS A 30 7.84 14.17 -0.63
CA LYS A 30 8.44 15.29 0.12
C LYS A 30 7.88 15.41 1.54
N ASP A 31 6.60 15.11 1.71
CA ASP A 31 5.92 15.05 3.01
C ASP A 31 5.42 13.62 3.24
N LEU A 32 6.28 12.82 3.87
CA LEU A 32 6.02 11.42 4.17
C LEU A 32 4.75 11.24 5.01
N HIS A 33 4.55 12.09 6.02
CA HIS A 33 3.40 11.96 6.93
C HIS A 33 2.10 12.21 6.18
N LYS A 34 2.06 13.25 5.34
CA LYS A 34 0.88 13.53 4.50
C LYS A 34 0.60 12.40 3.54
N ALA A 35 1.62 11.84 2.88
CA ALA A 35 1.45 10.72 1.95
C ALA A 35 0.89 9.47 2.64
N LEU A 36 1.41 9.13 3.82
CA LEU A 36 0.92 8.00 4.61
C LEU A 36 -0.53 8.22 5.07
N ILE A 37 -0.87 9.41 5.56
CA ILE A 37 -2.24 9.73 6.01
C ILE A 37 -3.23 9.59 4.85
N GLN A 38 -2.87 10.07 3.66
CA GLN A 38 -3.72 9.93 2.48
C GLN A 38 -3.89 8.47 2.09
N HIS A 39 -2.80 7.70 2.03
CA HIS A 39 -2.84 6.29 1.65
C HIS A 39 -3.68 5.45 2.61
N PHE A 40 -3.52 5.63 3.93
CA PHE A 40 -4.21 4.84 4.94
C PHE A 40 -5.58 5.40 5.38
N SER A 41 -6.07 6.46 4.73
CA SER A 41 -7.34 7.11 5.10
C SER A 41 -8.54 6.16 5.10
N TYR A 42 -8.49 5.08 4.31
CA TYR A 42 -9.52 4.03 4.29
C TYR A 42 -9.67 3.26 5.61
N LEU A 43 -8.67 3.30 6.50
CA LEU A 43 -8.74 2.65 7.82
C LEU A 43 -9.56 3.47 8.84
N ALA A 44 -9.93 4.71 8.51
CA ALA A 44 -10.62 5.63 9.40
C ALA A 44 -12.00 6.03 8.84
N ASP A 45 -12.87 5.04 8.64
CA ASP A 45 -14.26 5.21 8.24
C ASP A 45 -15.10 6.01 9.26
N ASN A 46 -14.72 5.95 10.54
CA ASN A 46 -15.27 6.80 11.59
C ASN A 46 -14.44 8.08 11.78
N PRO A 47 -15.04 9.28 11.77
CA PRO A 47 -14.34 10.55 12.02
C PRO A 47 -13.52 10.58 13.30
N ARG A 48 -13.94 9.85 14.35
CA ARG A 48 -13.19 9.75 15.62
C ARG A 48 -11.85 9.03 15.45
N PHE A 49 -11.77 8.05 14.56
CA PHE A 49 -10.52 7.31 14.28
C PHE A 49 -9.60 8.06 13.33
N LYS A 50 -10.11 9.00 12.54
CA LYS A 50 -9.28 9.84 11.65
C LYS A 50 -8.20 10.60 12.41
N ASN A 51 -8.58 11.28 13.49
CA ASN A 51 -7.62 12.05 14.30
C ASN A 51 -6.58 11.15 14.97
N LEU A 52 -6.99 9.94 15.40
CA LEU A 52 -6.07 8.96 15.98
C LEU A 52 -5.08 8.44 14.94
N LEU A 53 -5.57 8.06 13.75
CA LEU A 53 -4.74 7.59 12.64
C LEU A 53 -3.72 8.65 12.23
N GLU A 54 -4.14 9.90 12.07
CA GLU A 54 -3.23 11.02 11.76
C GLU A 54 -2.17 11.21 12.85
N ALA A 55 -2.56 11.15 14.12
CA ALA A 55 -1.63 11.29 15.24
C ALA A 55 -0.60 10.14 15.30
N ILE A 56 -1.00 8.92 14.93
CA ILE A 56 -0.09 7.78 14.80
C ILE A 56 0.87 8.00 13.64
N LEU A 57 0.36 8.29 12.44
CA LEU A 57 1.19 8.40 11.22
C LEU A 57 2.16 9.58 11.24
N LYS A 58 1.88 10.64 12.01
CA LYS A 58 2.84 11.74 12.28
C LYS A 58 4.05 11.33 13.10
N LYS A 59 4.02 10.17 13.78
CA LYS A 59 5.16 9.63 14.54
C LYS A 59 6.10 8.77 13.70
N VAL A 60 5.79 8.57 12.42
CA VAL A 60 6.64 7.78 11.52
C VAL A 60 7.95 8.51 11.31
N VAL A 61 9.05 7.77 11.44
CA VAL A 61 10.42 8.28 11.29
C VAL A 61 10.89 8.10 9.85
N LYS A 62 10.56 6.95 9.25
CA LYS A 62 10.96 6.61 7.87
C LYS A 62 9.99 5.60 7.25
N ALA A 63 9.99 5.54 5.93
CA ALA A 63 9.36 4.47 5.18
C ALA A 63 10.32 3.93 4.11
N SER A 64 10.17 2.65 3.79
CA SER A 64 10.86 1.98 2.68
C SER A 64 9.94 0.93 2.07
N CYS A 65 10.13 0.58 0.80
CA CYS A 65 9.33 -0.45 0.17
C CYS A 65 10.17 -1.40 -0.68
N ASN A 66 9.66 -2.62 -0.82
CA ASN A 66 10.16 -3.62 -1.76
C ASN A 66 8.97 -4.39 -2.37
N LYS A 67 9.24 -5.48 -3.11
CA LYS A 67 8.18 -6.26 -3.77
C LYS A 67 7.24 -6.96 -2.78
N GLU A 68 7.66 -7.15 -1.53
CA GLU A 68 6.98 -7.91 -0.49
C GLU A 68 6.18 -7.02 0.46
N ALA A 69 6.67 -5.81 0.77
CA ALA A 69 5.99 -4.92 1.71
C ALA A 69 6.39 -3.44 1.56
N LEU A 70 5.48 -2.58 2.02
CA LEU A 70 5.79 -1.24 2.52
C LEU A 70 6.09 -1.35 4.02
N GLU A 71 7.31 -0.98 4.40
CA GLU A 71 7.76 -0.92 5.80
C GLU A 71 7.68 0.53 6.29
N VAL A 72 6.89 0.75 7.34
CA VAL A 72 6.71 2.04 8.00
C VAL A 72 7.34 1.93 9.39
N THR A 73 8.43 2.68 9.62
CA THR A 73 9.20 2.59 10.86
C THR A 73 8.86 3.75 11.80
N PHE A 74 8.54 3.40 13.04
CA PHE A 74 8.44 4.28 14.20
C PHE A 74 9.71 4.11 15.05
N SER A 75 9.88 4.93 16.10
CA SER A 75 11.08 4.86 16.95
C SER A 75 11.33 3.46 17.55
N GLU A 76 10.27 2.79 18.00
CA GLU A 76 10.36 1.54 18.77
C GLU A 76 9.87 0.31 18.00
N TYR A 77 9.17 0.50 16.89
CA TYR A 77 8.52 -0.59 16.16
C TYR A 77 8.37 -0.26 14.68
N ARG A 78 8.02 -1.29 13.91
CA ARG A 78 7.69 -1.15 12.49
C ARG A 78 6.34 -1.77 12.18
N MET A 79 5.63 -1.15 11.24
CA MET A 79 4.43 -1.68 10.62
C MET A 79 4.79 -2.20 9.22
N LEU A 80 4.40 -3.45 8.94
CA LEU A 80 4.59 -4.08 7.64
C LEU A 80 3.25 -4.14 6.91
N CYS A 81 3.20 -3.53 5.73
CA CYS A 81 2.01 -3.51 4.89
C CYS A 81 2.27 -4.40 3.68
N THR A 82 1.57 -5.53 3.61
CA THR A 82 1.70 -6.49 2.51
C THR A 82 0.76 -6.11 1.36
N PRO A 83 0.97 -6.67 0.15
CA PRO A 83 0.07 -6.44 -0.97
C PRO A 83 -1.36 -6.87 -0.63
N PRO A 84 -2.37 -6.29 -1.28
CA PRO A 84 -3.75 -6.72 -1.11
C PRO A 84 -3.87 -8.22 -1.40
N LEU A 85 -4.62 -8.91 -0.54
CA LEU A 85 -4.94 -10.32 -0.77
C LEU A 85 -5.69 -10.45 -2.09
N LYS A 86 -5.36 -11.49 -2.86
CA LYS A 86 -6.13 -11.82 -4.06
C LYS A 86 -7.56 -12.06 -3.62
N GLN A 87 -8.50 -11.28 -4.15
CA GLN A 87 -9.91 -11.52 -3.91
C GLN A 87 -10.24 -12.92 -4.39
N ILE A 88 -10.74 -13.77 -3.50
CA ILE A 88 -11.30 -15.06 -3.89
C ILE A 88 -12.57 -14.72 -4.67
N PRO A 89 -12.74 -15.22 -5.91
CA PRO A 89 -13.97 -14.99 -6.66
C PRO A 89 -15.17 -15.41 -5.80
N ALA A 90 -16.19 -14.56 -5.71
CA ALA A 90 -17.46 -14.95 -5.11
C ALA A 90 -18.03 -16.13 -5.92
N GLU A 91 -18.44 -17.18 -5.21
CA GLU A 91 -19.07 -18.39 -5.77
C GLU A 91 -20.44 -18.09 -6.39
#